data_AF-A0A4U9D5S6-F1
#
_entry.id   AF-A0A4U9D5S6-F1
#
_cell.length_a   1.000
_cell.length_b   1.000
_cell.length_c   1.000
_cell.angle_alpha   90.00
_cell.angle_beta   90.00
_cell.angle_gamma   90.00
#
_symmetry.space_group_name_H-M   'P 1'
#
loop_
_entity.id
_entity.type
_entity.pdbx_description
1 polymer ?
#
loop_
_entity_poly.entity_id
_entity_poly.type
_entity_poly.pdbx_seq_one_letter_code
_entity_poly.pdbx_strand_id
1 'polypeptide(L)' 'MALGCLVSTILGLPAHAERRLRLRNCSISRVDYQQSPWLASGWVVETAGDISHLDAPAMDELQR' A
#
# COMPACT_ATOMS: atom_id res chain seq x y z
N MET A 1 -4.21 -2.10 -12.52
CA MET A 1 -2.80 -2.05 -13.03
C MET A 1 -2.05 -0.81 -12.54
N ALA A 2 -2.63 0.40 -12.59
CA ALA A 2 -1.95 1.63 -12.17
C ALA A 2 -1.38 1.59 -10.73
N LEU A 3 -2.18 1.17 -9.74
CA LEU A 3 -1.72 1.11 -8.34
C LEU A 3 -0.55 0.15 -8.14
N GLY A 4 -0.60 -1.05 -8.73
CA GLY A 4 0.49 -2.03 -8.66
C GLY A 4 1.78 -1.47 -9.26
N CYS A 5 1.70 -0.80 -10.41
CA CYS A 5 2.85 -0.13 -11.01
C CYS A 5 3.41 0.99 -10.12
N LEU A 6 2.54 1.85 -9.56
CA LEU A 6 2.97 2.93 -8.67
C LEU A 6 3.72 2.40 -7.45
N VAL A 7 3.14 1.42 -6.74
CA VAL A 7 3.76 0.84 -5.54
C VAL A 7 5.07 0.11 -5.90
N SER A 8 5.11 -0.61 -7.03
CA SER A 8 6.35 -1.23 -7.51
C SER A 8 7.44 -0.20 -7.84
N THR A 9 7.08 0.94 -8.42
CA THR A 9 8.03 2.05 -8.68
C THR A 9 8.58 2.63 -7.38
N ILE A 10 7.74 2.85 -6.37
CA ILE A 10 8.18 3.35 -5.07
C ILE A 10 9.14 2.36 -4.38
N LEU A 11 8.89 1.06 -4.53
CA LEU A 11 9.78 -0.01 -4.04
C LEU A 11 11.06 -0.19 -4.87
N GLY A 12 11.25 0.55 -5.97
CA GLY A 12 12.41 0.43 -6.84
C GLY A 12 12.43 -0.86 -7.69
N LEU A 13 11.28 -1.51 -7.89
CA LEU A 13 11.18 -2.71 -8.70
C LEU A 13 11.17 -2.37 -10.20
N PRO A 14 11.92 -3.10 -11.04
CA PRO A 14 11.90 -2.88 -12.48
C PRO A 14 10.55 -3.29 -13.10
N ALA A 15 10.19 -2.71 -14.23
CA ALA A 15 8.93 -2.99 -14.92
C ALA A 15 8.75 -4.47 -15.33
N HIS A 16 9.85 -5.20 -15.50
CA HIS A 16 9.87 -6.62 -15.84
C HIS A 16 9.98 -7.55 -14.62
N ALA A 17 9.85 -7.02 -13.40
CA ALA A 17 9.89 -7.85 -12.19
C ALA A 17 8.79 -8.92 -12.23
N GLU A 18 9.18 -10.19 -12.08
CA GLU A 18 8.26 -11.33 -12.15
C GLU A 18 7.24 -11.34 -11.00
N ARG A 19 7.59 -10.80 -9.84
CA ARG A 19 6.73 -10.74 -8.66
C ARG A 19 5.86 -9.49 -8.66
N ARG A 20 4.70 -9.58 -9.28
CA ARG A 20 3.67 -8.54 -9.21
C ARG A 20 2.95 -8.56 -7.86
N LEU A 21 2.75 -7.38 -7.28
CA LEU A 21 1.95 -7.21 -6.07
C LEU A 21 0.53 -7.74 -6.30
N ARG A 22 0.05 -8.60 -5.39
CA ARG A 22 -1.33 -9.10 -5.41
C ARG A 22 -2.23 -8.07 -4.76
N LEU A 23 -2.87 -7.26 -5.58
CA LEU A 23 -3.83 -6.23 -5.14
C LEU A 23 -5.25 -6.68 -5.47
N ARG A 24 -6.19 -6.39 -4.56
CA ARG A 24 -7.62 -6.66 -4.73
C ARG A 24 -8.40 -5.35 -4.89
N ASN A 25 -9.63 -5.42 -5.36
CA ASN A 25 -10.50 -4.25 -5.37
C ASN A 25 -10.71 -3.74 -3.94
N CYS A 26 -10.85 -2.42 -3.82
CA CYS A 26 -10.95 -1.72 -2.54
C CYS A 26 -9.75 -1.89 -1.61
N SER A 27 -8.63 -2.48 -2.06
CA SER A 27 -7.46 -2.60 -1.21
C SER A 27 -6.78 -1.25 -0.96
N ILE A 28 -6.28 -1.05 0.25
CA ILE A 28 -5.58 0.16 0.69
C ILE A 28 -4.08 -0.11 0.75
N SER A 29 -3.26 0.83 0.31
CA SER A 29 -1.80 0.78 0.47
C SER A 29 -1.33 2.04 1.17
N ARG A 30 -0.60 1.90 2.27
CA ARG A 30 -0.05 3.04 3.02
C ARG A 30 1.40 3.30 2.60
N VAL A 31 1.67 4.54 2.22
CA VAL A 31 3.00 5.02 1.86
C VAL A 31 3.30 6.24 2.71
N ASP A 32 4.40 6.18 3.45
CA ASP A 32 4.82 7.23 4.37
C ASP A 32 6.18 7.81 3.93
N TYR A 33 6.43 9.08 4.26
CA TYR A 33 7.72 9.72 4.00
C TYR A 33 8.63 9.59 5.22
N GLN A 34 9.76 8.92 5.05
CA GLN A 34 10.73 8.60 6.07
C GLN A 34 11.82 9.69 6.13
N GLN A 35 12.02 10.33 7.30
CA GLN A 35 13.02 11.40 7.53
C GLN A 35 13.88 11.23 8.81
N SER A 36 13.82 10.06 9.45
CA SER A 36 14.69 9.73 10.60
C SER A 36 16.17 9.90 10.25
N PRO A 37 17.00 10.39 11.20
CA PRO A 37 18.44 10.51 11.01
C PRO A 37 19.17 9.16 10.86
N TRP A 38 18.50 8.05 11.14
CA TRP A 38 19.09 6.70 11.09
C TRP A 38 18.86 5.97 9.76
N LEU A 39 18.00 6.50 8.88
CA LEU A 39 17.64 5.88 7.61
C LEU A 39 17.76 6.89 6.47
N ALA A 40 17.94 6.38 5.26
CA ALA A 40 17.88 7.24 4.08
C ALA A 40 16.49 7.89 3.96
N SER A 41 16.48 9.17 3.62
CA SER A 41 15.25 9.91 3.37
C SER A 41 14.54 9.36 2.14
N GLY A 42 13.22 9.14 2.22
CA GLY A 42 12.47 8.67 1.06
C GLY A 42 11.05 8.19 1.36
N TRP A 43 10.35 7.77 0.31
CA TRP A 43 9.03 7.14 0.42
C TRP A 43 9.19 5.67 0.78
N VAL A 44 8.43 5.23 1.78
CA VAL A 44 8.40 3.84 2.26
C VAL A 44 7.00 3.29 2.12
N VAL A 45 6.87 2.08 1.60
CA VAL A 45 5.61 1.35 1.54
C VAL A 45 5.45 0.55 2.83
N GLU A 46 4.58 1.02 3.72
CA GLU A 46 4.31 0.37 5.01
C GLU A 46 3.40 -0.85 4.84
N THR A 47 2.35 -0.69 4.03
CA THR A 47 1.41 -1.76 3.69
C THR A 47 1.00 -1.68 2.23
N ALA A 48 0.84 -2.84 1.59
CA ALA A 48 0.44 -2.93 0.20
C ALA A 48 -0.75 -3.90 0.05
N GLY A 49 -1.90 -3.37 -0.35
CA GLY A 49 -3.06 -4.18 -0.69
C GLY A 49 -3.88 -4.69 0.52
N ASP A 50 -3.93 -3.93 1.60
CA ASP A 50 -4.72 -4.27 2.79
C ASP A 50 -6.24 -4.22 2.49
N ILE A 51 -6.96 -5.26 2.92
CA ILE A 51 -8.40 -5.42 2.76
C ILE A 51 -9.11 -5.66 4.10
N SER A 52 -8.41 -5.57 5.23
CA SER A 52 -8.95 -5.86 6.56
C SER A 52 -10.19 -5.02 6.90
N HIS A 53 -10.27 -3.79 6.39
CA HIS A 53 -11.43 -2.92 6.54
C HIS A 53 -12.70 -3.42 5.85
N LEU A 54 -12.62 -4.40 4.94
CA LEU A 54 -13.79 -4.98 4.27
C LEU A 54 -14.49 -6.05 5.12
N ASP A 55 -13.79 -6.60 6.11
CA ASP A 55 -14.35 -7.64 7.00
C ASP A 55 -15.03 -7.04 8.23
N ALA A 56 -14.73 -5.77 8.55
CA ALA A 56 -15.31 -5.06 9.68
C ALA A 56 -16.59 -4.32 9.26
N PRO A 57 -17.62 -4.26 10.13
CA PRO A 57 -18.79 -3.41 9.90
C PRO A 57 -18.34 -1.95 9.81
N ALA A 58 -18.99 -1.19 8.93
CA ALA A 58 -18.66 0.21 8.77
C ALA A 58 -19.07 1.00 10.03
N MET A 59 -18.35 2.08 10.35
CA MET A 59 -18.59 2.82 11.60
C MET A 59 -20.01 3.41 11.67
N ASP A 60 -20.59 3.78 10.53
CA ASP A 60 -21.96 4.26 10.39
C ASP A 60 -23.01 3.16 10.64
N GLU A 61 -22.69 1.89 10.39
CA GLU A 61 -23.55 0.75 10.71
C GLU A 61 -23.62 0.50 12.22
N LEU A 62 -22.53 0.77 12.95
CA LEU A 62 -22.45 0.59 14.40
C LEU A 62 -23.15 1.71 15.20
N GLN A 63 -23.37 2.88 14.59
CA GLN A 63 -23.95 4.05 15.23
C GLN A 63 -25.48 4.15 15.10
N ARG A 64 -26.13 3.11 14.56
CA ARG A 64 -27.58 3.03 14.33
C ARG A 64 -28.29 2.29 15.46
#